data_AF-A0A939TJ78-F1
#
_entry.id   AF-A0A939TJ78-F1
#
_cell.length_a   1.000
_cell.length_b   1.000
_cell.length_c   1.000
_cell.angle_alpha   90.00
_cell.angle_beta   90.00
_cell.angle_gamma   90.00
#
_symmetry.space_group_name_H-M   'P 1'
#
loop_
_entity.id
_entity.type
_entity.pdbx_description
1 polymer ?
#
loop_
_entity_poly.entity_id
_entity_poly.type
_entity_poly.pdbx_seq_one_letter_code
_entity_poly.pdbx_strand_id
1 'polypeptide(L)'
;MDQTHITEDELHAALESYRWALSDARTELGSDATRAEVIERGRKILGDDEPDHHALLLRLAESDSGDPIWNLEEEVVDDELSGDTATEESEAN
;
A
#
# COMPACT_ATOMS: atom_id res chain seq x y z
N MET A 1 20.33 10.84 19.88
CA MET A 1 18.96 10.56 20.33
C MET A 1 18.10 10.76 19.11
N ASP A 2 17.92 9.72 18.31
CA ASP A 2 17.17 9.79 17.07
C ASP A 2 15.70 9.52 17.37
N GLN A 3 14.98 10.58 17.72
CA GLN A 3 13.54 10.54 17.88
C GLN A 3 12.89 11.07 16.60
N THR A 4 12.93 10.27 15.53
CA THR A 4 11.80 10.32 14.58
C THR A 4 10.69 9.48 15.17
N HIS A 5 10.08 9.99 16.25
CA HIS A 5 8.82 9.47 16.77
C HIS A 5 7.74 9.89 15.77
N ILE A 6 7.62 9.13 14.68
CA ILE A 6 6.35 9.04 13.98
C ILE A 6 5.40 8.42 15.00
N THR A 7 4.35 9.13 15.38
CA THR A 7 3.33 8.56 16.25
C THR A 7 2.50 7.55 15.48
N GLU A 8 1.94 6.55 16.19
CA GLU A 8 1.02 5.58 15.57
C GLU A 8 -0.18 6.28 14.90
N ASP A 9 -0.63 7.41 15.45
CA ASP A 9 -1.67 8.26 14.85
C ASP A 9 -1.23 8.89 13.52
N GLU A 10 -0.03 9.47 13.43
CA GLU A 10 0.50 10.03 12.18
C GLU A 10 0.71 8.95 11.12
N LEU A 11 1.17 7.76 11.54
CA LEU A 11 1.27 6.60 10.67
C LEU A 11 -0.11 6.19 10.16
N HIS A 12 -1.10 6.09 11.06
CA HIS A 12 -2.45 5.70 10.69
C HIS A 12 -3.06 6.69 9.70
N ALA A 13 -2.96 7.99 9.96
CA ALA A 13 -3.43 9.03 9.05
C ALA A 13 -2.74 8.95 7.67
N ALA A 14 -1.41 8.77 7.64
CA ALA A 14 -0.68 8.63 6.38
C ALA A 14 -1.11 7.36 5.60
N LEU A 15 -1.39 6.26 6.28
CA LEU A 15 -1.90 5.03 5.67
C LEU A 15 -3.33 5.18 5.15
N GLU A 16 -4.20 5.90 5.86
CA GLU A 16 -5.56 6.20 5.42
C GLU A 16 -5.55 7.06 4.15
N SER A 17 -4.74 8.13 4.14
CA SER A 17 -4.57 8.97 2.95
C SER A 17 -3.95 8.19 1.78
N TYR A 18 -2.99 7.31 2.07
CA TYR A 18 -2.39 6.46 1.04
C TYR A 18 -3.39 5.46 0.47
N ARG A 19 -4.22 4.84 1.31
CA ARG A 19 -5.30 3.96 0.89
C ARG A 19 -6.26 4.68 -0.05
N TRP A 20 -6.65 5.91 0.30
CA TRP A 20 -7.50 6.74 -0.56
C TRP A 20 -6.82 7.01 -1.90
N ALA A 21 -5.56 7.42 -1.89
CA ALA A 21 -4.78 7.70 -3.10
C ALA A 21 -4.61 6.45 -4.00
N LEU A 22 -4.43 5.25 -3.43
CA LEU A 22 -4.38 3.99 -4.17
C LEU A 22 -5.74 3.64 -4.80
N SER A 23 -6.84 3.92 -4.11
CA SER A 23 -8.19 3.69 -4.64
C SER A 23 -8.51 4.65 -5.80
N ASP A 24 -8.10 5.91 -5.68
CA ASP A 24 -8.22 6.90 -6.75
C ASP A 24 -7.33 6.52 -7.94
N ALA A 25 -6.06 6.18 -7.70
CA ALA A 25 -5.13 5.69 -8.73
C ALA A 25 -5.66 4.46 -9.49
N ARG A 26 -6.25 3.49 -8.78
CA ARG A 26 -6.89 2.31 -9.40
C ARG A 26 -8.09 2.72 -10.26
N THR A 27 -8.86 3.70 -9.82
CA THR A 27 -10.01 4.21 -10.59
C THR A 27 -9.55 4.97 -11.84
N GLU A 28 -8.47 5.76 -11.73
CA GLU A 28 -7.87 6.48 -12.86
C GLU A 28 -7.25 5.54 -13.90
N LEU A 29 -6.50 4.53 -13.46
CA LEU A 29 -5.78 3.61 -14.34
C LEU A 29 -6.67 2.48 -14.87
N GLY A 30 -7.71 2.09 -14.13
CA GLY A 30 -8.64 1.02 -14.49
C GLY A 30 -8.17 -0.39 -14.13
N SER A 31 -8.98 -1.40 -14.47
CA SER A 31 -8.75 -2.80 -14.10
C SER A 31 -7.56 -3.48 -14.78
N ASP A 32 -7.00 -2.88 -15.84
CA ASP A 32 -5.82 -3.38 -16.55
C ASP A 32 -4.50 -2.90 -15.90
N ALA A 33 -4.58 -2.02 -14.91
CA ALA A 33 -3.42 -1.46 -14.24
C ALA A 33 -2.68 -2.51 -13.41
N THR A 34 -1.37 -2.61 -13.60
CA THR A 34 -0.55 -3.47 -12.76
C THR A 34 -0.38 -2.88 -11.37
N ARG A 35 -0.06 -3.73 -10.39
CA ARG A 35 0.20 -3.29 -9.02
C ARG A 35 1.24 -2.18 -8.92
N ALA A 36 2.32 -2.30 -9.68
CA ALA A 36 3.36 -1.28 -9.73
C ALA A 36 2.84 0.07 -10.24
N GLU A 37 1.95 0.07 -11.25
CA GLU A 37 1.37 1.30 -11.80
C GLU A 37 0.43 1.98 -10.81
N VAL A 38 -0.43 1.21 -10.13
CA VAL A 38 -1.34 1.74 -9.10
C VAL A 38 -0.56 2.33 -7.92
N ILE A 39 0.50 1.65 -7.48
CA ILE A 39 1.38 2.13 -6.40
C ILE A 39 2.12 3.41 -6.81
N GLU A 40 2.74 3.42 -7.99
CA GLU A 40 3.47 4.60 -8.48
C GLU A 40 2.53 5.81 -8.61
N ARG A 41 1.32 5.57 -9.13
CA ARG A 41 0.30 6.61 -9.27
C ARG A 41 -0.25 7.08 -7.93
N GLY A 42 -0.56 6.16 -7.01
CA GLY A 42 -1.03 6.48 -5.66
C GLY A 42 -0.01 7.29 -4.86
N ARG A 43 1.29 6.94 -4.94
CA ARG A 43 2.36 7.74 -4.33
C ARG A 43 2.45 9.14 -4.92
N LYS A 44 2.24 9.26 -6.24
CA LYS A 44 2.23 10.57 -6.92
C LYS A 44 1.05 11.42 -6.50
N ILE A 45 -0.15 10.86 -6.40
CA ILE A 45 -1.36 11.56 -5.91
C ILE A 45 -1.14 12.03 -4.48
N LEU A 46 -0.69 11.12 -3.60
CA LEU A 46 -0.41 11.45 -2.21
C LEU A 46 0.70 12.50 -2.07
N GLY A 47 1.75 12.44 -2.88
CA GLY A 47 2.82 13.45 -2.85
C GLY A 47 2.40 14.83 -3.35
N ASP A 48 1.36 14.91 -4.19
CA ASP A 48 0.80 16.17 -4.70
C ASP A 48 -0.18 16.79 -3.68
N ASP A 49 -1.00 15.96 -3.02
CA ASP A 49 -2.02 16.40 -2.06
C ASP A 49 -1.47 16.56 -0.63
N GLU A 50 -0.70 15.57 -0.16
CA GLU A 50 -0.12 15.49 1.19
C GLU A 50 1.37 15.11 1.16
N PRO A 51 2.26 16.05 0.79
CA PRO A 51 3.70 15.80 0.66
C PRO A 51 4.35 15.34 1.98
N ASP A 52 3.82 15.77 3.12
CA ASP A 52 4.28 15.36 4.44
C ASP A 52 4.04 13.86 4.69
N HIS A 53 2.83 13.35 4.37
CA HIS A 53 2.50 11.93 4.49
C HIS A 53 3.31 11.08 3.51
N HIS A 54 3.52 11.56 2.28
CA HIS A 54 4.37 10.87 1.30
C HIS A 54 5.82 10.73 1.78
N ALA A 55 6.41 11.77 2.36
CA ALA A 55 7.76 11.70 2.92
C ALA A 55 7.85 10.72 4.09
N LEU A 56 6.78 10.65 4.89
CA LEU A 56 6.66 9.76 6.04
C LEU A 56 6.61 8.29 5.60
N LEU A 57 5.81 7.98 4.57
CA LEU A 57 5.75 6.64 3.97
C LEU A 57 7.06 6.22 3.31
N LEU A 58 7.75 7.12 2.59
CA LEU A 58 9.07 6.82 2.03
C LEU A 58 10.05 6.44 3.14
N ARG A 59 10.07 7.21 4.23
CA ARG A 59 10.93 6.93 5.38
C ARG A 59 10.62 5.60 6.06
N LEU A 60 9.35 5.20 6.10
CA LEU A 60 8.92 3.89 6.61
C LEU A 60 9.27 2.75 5.68
N ALA A 61 9.09 2.94 4.36
CA ALA A 61 9.43 1.95 3.35
C ALA A 61 10.94 1.69 3.27
N GLU A 62 11.77 2.71 3.54
CA GLU A 62 13.22 2.59 3.66
C GLU A 62 13.67 1.99 5.01
N SER A 63 12.77 1.87 5.98
CA SER A 63 13.02 1.31 7.30
C SER A 63 12.57 -0.15 7.38
N ASP A 64 13.11 -0.92 8.33
CA ASP A 64 12.67 -2.29 8.68
C ASP A 64 11.21 -2.35 9.18
N SER A 65 10.50 -1.21 9.25
CA SER A 65 9.09 -1.08 9.64
C SER A 65 8.18 -0.78 8.45
N GLY A 66 8.60 -1.17 7.25
CA GLY A 66 7.83 -1.01 6.00
C GLY A 66 6.70 -2.03 5.80
N ASP A 67 6.61 -3.07 6.65
CA ASP A 67 5.55 -4.08 6.65
C ASP A 67 4.12 -3.53 6.50
N PRO A 68 3.67 -2.51 7.27
CA PRO A 68 2.32 -1.98 7.14
C PRO A 68 2.05 -1.34 5.76
N ILE A 69 3.06 -0.76 5.11
CA ILE A 69 2.91 -0.20 3.76
C ILE A 69 2.77 -1.33 2.75
N TRP A 70 3.64 -2.34 2.84
CA TRP A 70 3.58 -3.51 1.97
C TRP A 70 2.25 -4.25 2.11
N ASN A 71 1.78 -4.46 3.33
CA ASN A 71 0.52 -5.14 3.62
C ASN A 71 -0.70 -4.35 3.11
N LEU A 72 -0.67 -3.01 3.19
CA LEU A 72 -1.73 -2.17 2.64
C LEU A 72 -1.73 -2.20 1.10
N GLU A 73 -0.55 -2.14 0.48
CA GLU A 73 -0.40 -2.25 -0.97
C GLU A 73 -0.89 -3.61 -1.48
N GLU A 74 -0.67 -4.69 -0.72
CA GLU A 74 -1.28 -6.00 -1.00
C GLU A 74 -2.78 -6.00 -0.77
N GLU A 75 -3.30 -5.50 0.34
CA GLU A 75 -4.74 -5.49 0.61
C GLU A 75 -5.53 -4.73 -0.47
N VAL A 76 -5.05 -3.57 -0.89
CA VAL A 76 -5.80 -2.70 -1.82
C VAL A 76 -5.71 -3.18 -3.27
N VAL A 77 -4.60 -3.82 -3.64
CA VAL A 77 -4.28 -4.16 -5.02
C VAL A 77 -4.41 -5.66 -5.32
N ASP A 78 -4.16 -6.51 -4.33
CA ASP A 78 -4.10 -7.98 -4.44
C ASP A 78 -5.40 -8.69 -4.01
N ASP A 79 -6.46 -7.96 -3.63
CA ASP A 79 -7.80 -8.47 -3.28
C ASP A 79 -8.43 -9.43 -4.34
N GLU A 80 -7.86 -9.51 -5.55
CA GLU A 80 -8.31 -10.43 -6.62
C GLU A 80 -7.37 -11.64 -6.88
N LEU A 81 -6.23 -11.77 -6.19
CA LEU A 81 -5.33 -12.93 -6.33
C LEU A 81 -5.54 -14.01 -5.24
N SER A 82 -6.17 -13.66 -4.11
CA SER A 82 -6.64 -14.64 -3.10
C SER A 82 -7.92 -15.37 -3.51
N GLY A 83 -8.17 -15.52 -4.82
CA GLY A 83 -9.23 -16.34 -5.40
C GLY A 83 -8.78 -17.73 -5.85
N ASP A 84 -7.47 -18.06 -5.86
CA ASP A 84 -6.95 -19.29 -6.49
C ASP A 84 -5.83 -19.98 -5.70
N THR A 85 -5.98 -20.24 -4.40
CA THR A 85 -5.17 -21.27 -3.71
C THR A 85 -5.96 -22.01 -2.63
N ALA A 86 -6.98 -22.78 -3.01
CA ALA A 86 -7.58 -23.77 -2.11
C ALA A 86 -8.22 -24.95 -2.87
N THR A 87 -7.48 -25.60 -3.78
CA THR A 87 -7.83 -26.97 -4.20
C THR A 87 -6.57 -27.76 -4.58
N GLU A 88 -5.70 -28.03 -3.60
CA GLU A 88 -4.73 -29.12 -3.72
C GLU A 88 -4.57 -29.82 -2.37
N GLU A 89 -5.57 -30.62 -1.99
CA GLU A 89 -5.31 -31.87 -1.26
C GLU A 89 -6.00 -33.01 -2.02
N SER A 90 -5.45 -33.30 -3.20
CA SER A 90 -5.54 -34.63 -3.80
C SER A 90 -4.42 -35.49 -3.20
N GLU A 91 -4.57 -35.94 -1.96
CA GLU A 91 -3.84 -37.13 -1.53
C GLU A 91 -4.59 -38.37 -2.02
N ALA A 92 -4.16 -38.80 -3.20
CA ALA A 92 -4.37 -40.14 -3.68
C ALA A 92 -3.64 -41.14 -2.76
N ASN A 93 -4.39 -42.15 -2.32
CA ASN A 93 -4.03 -43.57 -2.11
C ASN A 93 -4.39 -44.12 -0.72
#